data_AF-A0AAC9IJ71-F1
#
_entry.id   AF-A0AAC9IJ71-F1
#
_cell.length_a   1.000
_cell.length_b   1.000
_cell.length_c   1.000
_cell.angle_alpha   90.00
_cell.angle_beta   90.00
_cell.angle_gamma   90.00
#
_symmetry.space_group_name_H-M   'P 1'
#
loop_
_entity.id
_entity.type
_entity.pdbx_description
1 polymer ?
#
loop_
_entity_poly.entity_id
_entity_poly.type
_entity_poly.pdbx_seq_one_letter_code
_entity_poly.pdbx_strand_id
1 'polypeptide(L)'
;MDELIFRTPGYHGWQQEYWLSHCGDFCAIVQYVGWKEIEHLEEELSEDIEEICSGGNVTKENLKQWLVNGGDLQGYLFQCVHCKKHRLHIDAS
;
A
#
# COMPACT_ATOMS: atom_id res chain seq x y z
N MET A 1 18.84 27.06 21.39
CA MET A 1 18.44 26.41 20.13
C MET A 1 19.66 25.70 19.60
N ASP A 2 19.85 24.43 19.99
CA ASP A 2 20.55 23.40 19.21
C ASP A 2 20.57 22.13 20.07
N GLU A 3 19.44 21.44 20.14
CA GLU A 3 19.30 20.12 20.74
C GLU A 3 18.73 19.19 19.69
N LEU A 4 19.54 18.76 18.73
CA LEU A 4 19.15 17.63 17.87
C LEU A 4 20.40 16.99 17.27
N ILE A 5 21.11 16.22 18.09
CA ILE A 5 22.19 15.34 17.63
C ILE A 5 21.79 13.89 17.89
N PHE A 6 21.25 13.29 16.83
CA PHE A 6 21.43 11.90 16.39
C PHE A 6 21.32 10.76 17.42
N ARG A 7 20.14 10.14 17.46
CA ARG A 7 20.03 8.68 17.62
C ARG A 7 19.14 8.14 16.51
N THR A 8 19.76 7.46 15.55
CA THR A 8 19.46 6.09 15.08
C THR A 8 20.28 5.88 13.79
N PRO A 9 21.09 4.82 13.64
CA PRO A 9 21.77 4.53 12.39
C PRO A 9 20.74 4.07 11.37
N GLY A 10 20.18 5.01 10.62
CA GLY A 10 19.29 4.74 9.48
C GLY A 10 20.08 4.05 8.39
N TYR A 11 19.71 2.81 8.11
CA TYR A 11 20.20 1.99 7.02
C TYR A 11 20.02 2.75 5.69
N HIS A 12 21.13 2.86 4.95
CA HIS A 12 21.20 3.45 3.62
C HIS A 12 20.55 2.47 2.64
N GLY A 13 19.29 2.73 2.26
CA GLY A 13 18.57 2.01 1.21
C GLY A 13 18.12 2.99 0.13
N TRP A 14 18.85 3.05 -0.97
CA TRP A 14 18.57 3.87 -2.15
C TRP A 14 17.75 3.04 -3.16
N GLN A 15 16.46 2.91 -2.91
CA GLN A 15 15.40 2.76 -3.92
C GLN A 15 14.17 3.45 -3.34
N GLN A 16 13.44 4.23 -4.14
CA GLN A 16 12.26 4.96 -3.68
C GLN A 16 11.16 3.96 -3.31
N GLU A 17 11.17 3.51 -2.06
CA GLU A 17 10.12 2.67 -1.49
C GLU A 17 8.86 3.55 -1.35
N TYR A 18 7.77 3.16 -2.03
CA TYR A 18 6.49 3.83 -1.90
C TYR A 18 5.92 3.51 -0.51
N TRP A 19 6.13 4.41 0.44
CA TRP A 19 5.61 4.23 1.80
C TRP A 19 4.26 4.93 1.94
N LEU A 20 3.18 4.15 1.97
CA LEU A 20 1.91 4.64 2.48
C LEU A 20 2.09 5.05 3.95
N SER A 21 1.91 6.34 4.24
CA SER A 21 1.97 6.85 5.61
C SER A 21 0.56 6.84 6.21
N HIS A 22 0.38 6.18 7.36
CA HIS A 22 -0.89 6.17 8.08
C HIS A 22 -0.62 6.36 9.58
N CYS A 23 -1.44 7.17 10.25
CA CYS A 23 -1.27 7.54 11.66
C CYS A 23 0.07 8.24 12.01
N GLY A 24 0.76 8.84 11.04
CA GLY A 24 2.02 9.55 11.28
C GLY A 24 3.28 8.68 11.21
N ASP A 25 3.15 7.42 10.79
CA ASP A 25 4.25 6.47 10.58
C ASP A 25 4.08 5.73 9.27
N PHE A 26 5.16 5.07 8.84
CA PHE A 26 5.14 4.25 7.63
C PHE A 26 4.38 2.94 7.87
N CYS A 27 3.50 2.59 6.94
CA CYS A 27 2.88 1.27 6.94
C CYS A 27 3.91 0.21 6.54
N ALA A 28 3.87 -0.95 7.22
CA ALA A 28 4.70 -2.08 6.87
C ALA A 28 4.09 -2.82 5.67
N ILE A 29 4.89 -3.14 4.66
CA ILE A 29 4.45 -4.07 3.61
C ILE A 29 4.24 -5.45 4.23
N VAL A 30 3.05 -6.00 4.04
CA VAL A 30 2.66 -7.32 4.53
C VAL A 30 3.05 -8.36 3.50
N GLN A 31 2.51 -8.22 2.29
CA GLN A 31 2.71 -9.16 1.19
C GLN A 31 2.21 -8.58 -0.14
N TYR A 32 2.63 -9.23 -1.21
CA TYR A 32 2.09 -9.03 -2.55
C TYR A 32 0.77 -9.78 -2.67
N VAL A 33 -0.26 -9.11 -3.16
CA VAL A 33 -1.63 -9.63 -3.21
C VAL A 33 -2.27 -9.43 -4.57
N GLY A 34 -3.05 -10.43 -5.00
CA GLY A 34 -4.06 -10.26 -6.05
C GLY A 34 -5.44 -9.95 -5.48
N TRP A 35 -6.40 -9.68 -6.36
CA TRP A 35 -7.80 -9.42 -5.99
C TRP A 35 -8.37 -10.53 -5.10
N LYS A 36 -8.12 -11.80 -5.46
CA LYS A 36 -8.59 -12.97 -4.69
C LYS A 36 -8.08 -12.99 -3.25
N GLU A 37 -6.90 -12.45 -3.00
CA GLU A 37 -6.29 -12.43 -1.67
C GLU A 37 -6.86 -11.30 -0.82
N ILE A 38 -7.23 -10.17 -1.42
CA ILE A 38 -7.82 -9.02 -0.71
C ILE A 38 -9.35 -8.96 -0.76
N GLU A 39 -10.03 -9.89 -1.44
CA GLU A 39 -11.48 -9.87 -1.57
C GLU A 39 -12.19 -9.83 -0.20
N HIS A 40 -11.64 -10.55 0.79
CA HIS A 40 -12.14 -10.54 2.16
C HIS A 40 -11.84 -9.25 2.93
N LEU A 41 -10.92 -8.42 2.43
CA LEU A 41 -10.59 -7.09 2.93
C LEU A 41 -11.22 -5.98 2.09
N GLU A 42 -12.07 -6.30 1.11
CA GLU A 42 -12.69 -5.32 0.21
C GLU A 42 -13.41 -4.20 0.98
N GLU A 43 -14.13 -4.53 2.06
CA GLU A 43 -14.80 -3.56 2.91
C GLU A 43 -13.82 -2.64 3.65
N GLU A 44 -12.68 -3.15 4.10
CA GLU A 44 -11.67 -2.34 4.79
C GLU A 44 -10.88 -1.46 3.82
N LEU A 45 -10.59 -2.00 2.64
CA LEU A 45 -9.85 -1.35 1.57
C LEU A 45 -10.76 -0.54 0.64
N SER A 46 -12.05 -0.38 0.95
CA SER A 46 -12.99 0.30 0.06
C SER A 46 -12.55 1.74 -0.20
N GLU A 47 -12.07 2.43 0.84
CA GLU A 47 -11.53 3.79 0.74
C GLU A 47 -10.31 3.84 -0.21
N ASP A 48 -9.38 2.89 -0.10
CA ASP A 48 -8.21 2.81 -0.98
C ASP A 48 -8.61 2.46 -2.43
N ILE A 49 -9.53 1.52 -2.61
CA ILE A 49 -10.05 1.13 -3.93
C ILE A 49 -10.75 2.31 -4.60
N GLU A 50 -11.54 3.08 -3.85
CA GLU A 50 -12.20 4.29 -4.34
C GLU A 50 -11.19 5.38 -4.71
N GLU A 51 -10.14 5.58 -3.91
CA GLU A 51 -9.05 6.51 -4.21
C GLU A 51 -8.30 6.12 -5.49
N ILE A 52 -7.95 4.83 -5.62
CA ILE A 52 -7.36 4.25 -6.84
C ILE A 52 -8.26 4.45 -8.06
N CYS A 53 -9.56 4.18 -7.90
CA CYS A 53 -10.54 4.32 -8.97
C CYS A 53 -10.80 5.79 -9.34
N SER A 54 -10.67 6.73 -8.41
CA SER A 54 -10.73 8.17 -8.67
C SER A 54 -9.47 8.71 -9.34
N GLY A 55 -8.30 8.16 -8.98
CA GLY A 55 -7.01 8.63 -9.47
C GLY A 55 -6.60 8.07 -10.84
N GLY A 56 -7.21 6.96 -11.28
CA GLY A 56 -6.88 6.26 -12.53
C GLY A 56 -8.08 6.01 -13.45
N ASN A 57 -7.79 5.54 -14.66
CA ASN A 57 -8.81 5.06 -15.62
C ASN A 57 -9.22 3.59 -15.35
N VAL A 58 -9.10 3.16 -14.09
CA VAL A 58 -9.35 1.77 -13.67
C VAL A 58 -10.61 1.75 -12.82
N THR A 59 -11.66 1.09 -13.31
CA THR A 59 -12.86 0.87 -12.52
C THR A 59 -12.63 -0.24 -11.49
N LYS A 60 -13.45 -0.28 -10.42
CA LYS A 60 -13.42 -1.40 -9.46
C LYS A 60 -13.51 -2.76 -10.16
N GLU A 61 -14.35 -2.90 -11.19
CA GLU A 61 -14.49 -4.15 -11.95
C GLU A 61 -13.22 -4.51 -12.73
N ASN A 62 -12.60 -3.54 -13.42
CA ASN A 62 -11.32 -3.78 -14.09
C ASN A 62 -10.21 -4.09 -13.09
N LEU A 63 -10.22 -3.44 -11.93
CA LEU A 63 -9.31 -3.73 -10.84
C LEU A 63 -9.42 -5.20 -10.42
N LYS A 64 -10.63 -5.73 -10.22
CA LYS A 64 -10.82 -7.15 -9.84
C LYS A 64 -10.26 -8.11 -10.88
N GLN A 65 -10.35 -7.74 -12.16
CA GLN A 65 -9.89 -8.58 -13.26
C GLN A 65 -8.38 -8.51 -13.49
N TRP A 66 -7.79 -7.33 -13.36
CA TRP A 66 -6.38 -7.10 -13.67
C TRP A 66 -5.48 -7.37 -12.47
N LEU A 67 -5.95 -7.10 -11.25
CA LEU A 67 -5.19 -7.27 -10.02
C LEU A 67 -4.94 -8.74 -9.74
N VAL A 68 -3.82 -9.25 -10.23
CA VAL A 68 -3.42 -10.65 -10.16
C VAL A 68 -2.00 -10.71 -9.65
N ASN A 69 -1.75 -11.52 -8.62
CA ASN A 69 -0.43 -11.72 -8.07
C ASN A 69 0.50 -12.32 -9.14
N GLY A 70 1.54 -11.57 -9.54
CA GLY A 70 2.43 -11.90 -10.66
C GLY A 70 1.86 -11.67 -12.07
N GLY A 71 0.76 -10.92 -12.21
CA GLY A 71 0.18 -10.51 -13.50
C GLY A 71 0.61 -9.10 -13.93
N ASP A 72 -0.12 -8.52 -14.90
CA ASP A 72 0.10 -7.15 -15.38
C ASP A 72 -0.14 -6.07 -14.31
N LEU A 73 -1.05 -6.33 -13.36
CA LEU A 73 -1.34 -5.42 -12.25
C LEU A 73 -1.09 -6.12 -10.90
N GLN A 74 -0.10 -5.63 -10.16
CA GLN A 74 0.31 -6.17 -8.88
C GLN A 74 -0.26 -5.33 -7.73
N GLY A 75 -0.89 -6.00 -6.75
CA GLY A 75 -1.31 -5.38 -5.50
C GLY A 75 -0.26 -5.53 -4.41
N TYR A 76 -0.15 -4.49 -3.59
CA TYR A 76 0.75 -4.42 -2.45
C TYR A 76 -0.09 -4.13 -1.22
N LEU A 77 -0.16 -5.10 -0.31
CA LEU A 77 -0.86 -4.94 0.95
C LEU A 77 0.07 -4.35 1.98
N PHE A 78 -0.31 -3.20 2.51
CA PHE A 78 0.37 -2.54 3.62
C PHE A 78 -0.49 -2.65 4.88
N GLN A 79 0.14 -2.70 6.05
CA GLN A 79 -0.55 -2.65 7.33
C GLN A 79 0.06 -1.54 8.18
N CYS A 80 -0.80 -0.66 8.70
CA CYS A 80 -0.37 0.37 9.64
C CYS A 80 0.11 -0.29 10.93
N VAL A 81 1.32 0.06 11.38
CA VAL A 81 1.90 -0.51 12.61
C VAL A 81 1.16 -0.09 13.88
N HIS A 82 0.47 1.07 13.84
CA HIS A 82 -0.25 1.63 14.98
C HIS A 82 -1.69 1.14 15.09
N CYS A 83 -2.49 1.33 14.04
CA CYS A 83 -3.91 0.99 14.07
C CYS A 83 -4.25 -0.38 13.48
N LYS A 84 -3.26 -1.09 12.91
CA LYS A 84 -3.42 -2.39 12.25
C LYS A 84 -4.39 -2.42 11.06
N LYS A 85 -4.89 -1.26 10.60
CA LYS A 85 -5.63 -1.17 9.34
C LYS A 85 -4.75 -1.55 8.17
N HIS A 86 -5.30 -2.31 7.24
CA HIS A 86 -4.66 -2.56 5.96
C HIS A 86 -4.89 -1.39 5.01
N ARG A 87 -3.94 -1.21 4.09
CA ARG A 87 -3.98 -0.23 3.03
C ARG A 87 -3.53 -0.92 1.75
N LEU A 88 -4.20 -0.63 0.65
CA LEU A 88 -3.90 -1.24 -0.64
C LEU A 88 -3.20 -0.22 -1.54
N HIS A 89 -2.10 -0.65 -2.14
CA HIS A 89 -1.52 0.03 -3.28
C HIS A 89 -1.51 -0.91 -4.49
N ILE A 90 -1.60 -0.34 -5.68
CA ILE A 90 -1.50 -1.10 -6.93
C ILE A 90 -0.43 -0.49 -7.81
N ASP A 91 0.30 -1.35 -8.49
CA ASP A 91 1.28 -0.96 -9.49
C ASP A 91 1.02 -1.76 -10.76
N ALA A 92 0.91 -1.06 -11.88
CA ALA A 92 0.82 -1.66 -13.20
C ALA A 92 2.20 -1.55 -13.85
N SER A 93 2.76 -2.67 -14.29
CA SER A 93 4.07 -2.68 -14.94
C SER A 93 4.01 -2.37 -16.44
#